data_AF-A0A3Q4GLU1-F1
#
_entry.id   AF-A0A3Q4GLU1-F1
#
_cell.length_a   1.000
_cell.length_b   1.000
_cell.length_c   1.000
_cell.angle_alpha   90.00
_cell.angle_beta   90.00
_cell.angle_gamma   90.00
#
_symmetry.space_group_name_H-M   'P 1'
#
loop_
_entity.id
_entity.type
_entity.pdbx_description
1 polymer ?
#
loop_
_entity_poly.entity_id
_entity_poly.type
_entity_poly.pdbx_seq_one_letter_code
_entity_poly.pdbx_strand_id
1 'polypeptide(L)'
;MAPVSVKKECCHQASQTEETRGQKDYKSLFEKAKQKVSELIKEKEALIAASDTKANLSADKNVENDDEIALQVDALVRELDQRTKETKELLNLQFRHIQRRKEGQLFLAHIQPQMHTEGWTAGRSLLVVLMYPSLIKQFMKEASLFFSFLFPLSLVELRQNVGRLLLPHVPALDLAQVNFECNVIDEILDQSITVTMTSLFK
;
A
#
# COMPACT_ATOMS: atom_id res chain seq x y z
N MET A 1 -72.50 71.28 -59.58
CA MET A 1 -71.20 70.58 -59.42
C MET A 1 -71.48 69.10 -59.23
N ALA A 2 -71.34 68.32 -60.30
CA ALA A 2 -71.49 66.87 -60.31
C ALA A 2 -70.10 66.21 -60.14
N PRO A 3 -69.99 65.08 -59.42
CA PRO A 3 -68.69 64.61 -58.95
C PRO A 3 -68.13 63.44 -59.79
N VAL A 4 -66.81 63.27 -59.65
CA VAL A 4 -66.02 62.04 -59.85
C VAL A 4 -65.71 61.58 -61.28
N SER A 5 -64.41 61.58 -61.59
CA SER A 5 -63.72 60.37 -62.08
C SER A 5 -62.26 60.38 -61.63
N VAL A 6 -61.99 59.82 -60.46
CA VAL A 6 -60.61 59.52 -60.03
C VAL A 6 -60.23 58.20 -60.70
N LYS A 7 -59.22 58.26 -61.58
CA LYS A 7 -58.58 57.11 -62.21
C LYS A 7 -58.13 56.13 -61.12
N LYS A 8 -58.77 54.97 -61.04
CA LYS A 8 -58.33 53.86 -60.19
C LYS A 8 -57.16 53.17 -60.87
N GLU A 9 -55.95 53.53 -60.48
CA GLU A 9 -54.72 52.87 -60.91
C GLU A 9 -54.71 51.44 -60.33
N CYS A 10 -54.71 50.45 -61.21
CA CYS A 10 -54.76 49.04 -60.84
C CYS A 10 -53.34 48.59 -60.48
N CYS A 11 -53.01 48.56 -59.19
CA CYS A 11 -51.72 48.05 -58.72
C CYS A 11 -51.75 46.51 -58.77
N HIS A 12 -51.09 45.93 -59.78
CA HIS A 12 -50.91 44.49 -59.93
C HIS A 12 -49.84 43.99 -58.96
N GLN A 13 -50.26 43.50 -57.79
CA GLN A 13 -49.45 42.55 -57.04
C GLN A 13 -49.67 41.15 -57.65
N ALA A 14 -49.10 40.93 -58.84
CA ALA A 14 -48.99 39.61 -59.43
C ALA A 14 -47.70 38.96 -58.93
N SER A 15 -47.77 38.29 -57.78
CA SER A 15 -46.75 37.30 -57.42
C SER A 15 -47.04 36.02 -58.19
N GLN A 16 -46.51 35.96 -59.40
CA GLN A 16 -46.38 34.74 -60.17
C GLN A 16 -45.23 33.94 -59.53
N THR A 17 -45.55 32.82 -58.88
CA THR A 17 -44.54 31.80 -58.59
C THR A 17 -44.69 30.75 -59.67
N GLU A 18 -43.66 30.64 -60.50
CA GLU A 18 -43.57 29.60 -61.52
C GLU A 18 -43.67 28.21 -60.86
N GLU A 19 -44.53 27.39 -61.44
CA GLU A 19 -44.66 25.95 -61.20
C GLU A 19 -43.40 25.25 -61.74
N THR A 20 -42.27 25.36 -61.04
CA THR A 20 -41.05 24.66 -61.42
C THR A 20 -41.09 23.20 -60.96
N ARG A 21 -41.76 22.38 -61.77
CA ARG A 21 -41.28 21.06 -62.23
C ARG A 21 -40.47 20.26 -61.20
N GLY A 22 -41.17 19.56 -60.29
CA GLY A 22 -40.56 18.61 -59.34
C GLY A 22 -41.31 18.41 -58.02
N GLN A 23 -42.54 18.92 -57.91
CA GLN A 23 -43.31 18.99 -56.68
C GLN A 23 -43.88 17.62 -56.32
N LYS A 24 -43.17 16.84 -55.48
CA LYS A 24 -43.88 15.90 -54.61
C LYS A 24 -44.74 16.77 -53.70
N ASP A 25 -46.07 16.68 -53.83
CA ASP A 25 -47.01 17.43 -52.99
C ASP A 25 -46.56 17.35 -51.53
N TYR A 26 -46.53 18.46 -50.81
CA TYR A 26 -46.13 18.49 -49.40
C TYR A 26 -46.89 17.45 -48.56
N LYS A 27 -48.16 17.21 -48.92
CA LYS A 27 -49.00 16.15 -48.38
C LYS A 27 -48.42 14.74 -48.62
N SER A 28 -47.92 14.45 -49.82
CA SER A 28 -47.27 13.18 -50.15
C SER A 28 -45.97 12.97 -49.38
N LEU A 29 -45.19 14.05 -49.16
CA LEU A 29 -43.97 13.99 -48.36
C LEU A 29 -44.28 13.72 -46.88
N PHE A 30 -45.34 14.33 -46.36
CA PHE A 30 -45.81 14.12 -44.99
C PHE A 30 -46.31 12.69 -44.77
N GLU A 31 -47.14 12.15 -45.68
CA GLU A 31 -47.59 10.76 -45.58
C GLU A 31 -46.42 9.77 -45.70
N LYS A 32 -45.44 10.05 -46.57
CA LYS A 32 -44.23 9.24 -46.67
C LYS A 32 -43.40 9.29 -45.38
N ALA A 33 -43.28 10.45 -44.75
CA ALA A 33 -42.59 10.59 -43.47
C ALA A 33 -43.32 9.81 -42.35
N LYS A 34 -44.65 9.91 -42.30
CA LYS A 34 -45.48 9.17 -41.34
C LYS A 34 -45.35 7.66 -41.53
N GLN A 35 -45.36 7.18 -42.77
CA GLN A 35 -45.12 5.78 -43.09
C GLN A 35 -43.72 5.33 -42.65
N LYS A 36 -42.68 6.11 -42.99
CA LYS A 36 -41.29 5.83 -42.59
C LYS A 36 -41.12 5.72 -41.07
N VAL A 37 -41.78 6.61 -40.32
CA VAL A 37 -41.79 6.56 -38.85
C VAL A 37 -42.45 5.28 -38.35
N SER A 38 -43.60 4.88 -38.93
CA SER A 38 -44.27 3.64 -38.54
C SER A 38 -43.44 2.38 -38.85
N GLU A 39 -42.70 2.39 -39.96
CA GLU A 39 -41.77 1.30 -40.32
C GLU A 39 -40.61 1.23 -39.33
N LEU A 40 -39.99 2.37 -39.00
CA LEU A 40 -38.90 2.43 -38.02
C LEU A 40 -39.33 2.00 -36.61
N ILE A 41 -40.56 2.33 -36.20
CA ILE A 41 -41.10 1.87 -34.91
C ILE A 41 -41.22 0.34 -34.91
N LYS A 42 -41.79 -0.25 -35.97
CA LYS A 42 -41.91 -1.71 -36.09
C LYS A 42 -40.55 -2.40 -36.16
N GLU A 43 -39.59 -1.82 -36.88
CA GLU A 43 -38.23 -2.35 -36.98
C GLU A 43 -37.51 -2.30 -35.63
N LYS A 44 -37.66 -1.19 -34.89
CA LYS A 44 -37.13 -1.05 -33.52
C LYS A 44 -37.75 -2.10 -32.58
N GLU A 45 -39.07 -2.30 -32.63
CA GLU A 45 -39.75 -3.32 -31.82
C GLU A 45 -39.27 -4.74 -32.17
N ALA A 46 -39.09 -5.04 -33.46
CA ALA A 46 -38.54 -6.31 -33.91
C ALA A 46 -37.09 -6.51 -33.47
N LEU A 47 -36.26 -5.46 -33.51
CA LEU A 47 -34.89 -5.47 -33.02
C LEU A 47 -34.81 -5.69 -31.51
N ILE A 48 -35.72 -5.09 -30.74
CA ILE A 48 -35.81 -5.30 -29.29
C ILE A 48 -36.24 -6.74 -29.00
N ALA A 49 -37.26 -7.27 -29.68
CA ALA A 49 -37.67 -8.66 -29.53
C ALA A 49 -36.55 -9.65 -29.93
N ALA A 50 -35.78 -9.34 -30.98
CA ALA A 50 -34.62 -10.12 -31.41
C ALA A 50 -33.45 -10.01 -30.42
N SER A 51 -33.21 -8.84 -29.81
CA SER A 51 -32.20 -8.69 -28.77
C SER A 51 -32.60 -9.41 -27.48
N ASP A 52 -33.88 -9.40 -27.12
CA ASP A 52 -34.38 -10.06 -25.91
C ASP A 52 -34.33 -11.60 -26.06
N THR A 53 -34.69 -12.12 -27.23
CA THR A 53 -34.51 -13.55 -27.54
C THR A 53 -33.03 -13.97 -27.61
N LYS A 54 -32.13 -13.09 -28.07
CA LYS A 54 -30.68 -13.32 -28.07
C LYS A 54 -30.06 -13.18 -26.67
N ALA A 55 -30.56 -12.27 -25.84
CA ALA A 55 -30.20 -12.10 -24.44
C ALA A 55 -30.64 -13.30 -23.60
N ASN A 56 -31.80 -13.90 -23.91
CA ASN A 56 -32.27 -15.13 -23.25
C ASN A 56 -31.45 -16.38 -23.59
N LEU A 57 -30.58 -16.33 -24.62
CA LEU A 57 -29.58 -17.38 -24.91
C LEU A 57 -28.20 -17.05 -24.32
N SER A 58 -27.96 -15.83 -23.82
CA SER A 58 -26.69 -15.38 -23.25
C SER A 58 -26.77 -14.94 -21.78
N ALA A 59 -27.95 -14.98 -21.16
CA ALA A 59 -28.19 -14.57 -19.77
C ALA A 59 -27.62 -15.54 -18.71
N ASP A 60 -26.84 -16.53 -19.12
CA ASP A 60 -26.26 -17.56 -18.24
C ASP A 60 -24.77 -17.34 -17.92
N LYS A 61 -24.14 -16.24 -18.37
CA LYS A 61 -22.67 -16.07 -18.20
C LYS A 61 -22.15 -14.69 -17.79
N ASN A 62 -23.00 -13.73 -17.45
CA ASN A 62 -22.56 -12.36 -17.11
C ASN A 62 -22.76 -11.97 -15.64
N VAL A 63 -23.11 -12.91 -14.75
CA VAL A 63 -23.32 -12.61 -13.31
C VAL A 63 -22.12 -13.00 -12.44
N GLU A 64 -21.25 -13.92 -12.88
CA GLU A 64 -20.10 -14.37 -12.07
C GLU A 64 -18.91 -13.40 -12.06
N ASN A 65 -18.79 -12.53 -13.06
CA ASN A 65 -17.59 -11.72 -13.27
C ASN A 65 -17.50 -10.51 -12.31
N ASP A 66 -18.64 -9.90 -11.97
CA ASP A 66 -18.66 -8.71 -11.10
C ASP A 66 -18.36 -9.08 -9.63
N ASP A 67 -18.82 -10.25 -9.17
CA ASP A 67 -18.53 -10.77 -7.83
C ASP A 67 -17.05 -11.19 -7.71
N GLU A 68 -16.47 -11.79 -8.75
CA GLU A 68 -15.05 -12.14 -8.80
C GLU A 68 -14.17 -10.88 -8.78
N ILE A 69 -14.53 -9.85 -9.54
CA ILE A 69 -13.86 -8.54 -9.54
C ILE A 69 -13.98 -7.89 -8.15
N ALA A 70 -15.15 -7.93 -7.51
CA ALA A 70 -15.35 -7.38 -6.17
C ALA A 70 -14.47 -8.07 -5.12
N LEU A 71 -14.37 -9.40 -5.17
CA LEU A 71 -13.49 -10.19 -4.30
C LEU A 71 -12.01 -9.87 -4.52
N GLN A 72 -11.60 -9.67 -5.78
CA GLN A 72 -10.22 -9.32 -6.12
C GLN A 72 -9.85 -7.90 -5.66
N VAL A 73 -10.75 -6.94 -5.81
CA VAL A 73 -10.58 -5.57 -5.31
C VAL A 73 -10.48 -5.56 -3.79
N ASP A 74 -11.34 -6.29 -3.09
CA ASP A 74 -11.28 -6.39 -1.62
C ASP A 74 -9.95 -7.01 -1.13
N ALA A 75 -9.48 -8.06 -1.82
CA ALA A 75 -8.17 -8.66 -1.54
C ALA A 75 -7.03 -7.64 -1.71
N LEU A 76 -7.04 -6.87 -2.80
CA LEU A 76 -6.05 -5.82 -3.06
C LEU A 76 -6.12 -4.67 -2.06
N VAL A 77 -7.31 -4.26 -1.63
CA VAL A 77 -7.50 -3.23 -0.59
C VAL A 77 -6.89 -3.68 0.73
N ARG A 78 -7.14 -4.92 1.15
CA ARG A 78 -6.54 -5.50 2.35
C ARG A 78 -5.02 -5.59 2.25
N GLU A 79 -4.48 -5.98 1.09
CA GLU A 79 -3.03 -6.02 0.86
C GLU A 79 -2.41 -4.62 0.91
N LEU A 80 -3.07 -3.61 0.35
CA LEU A 80 -2.63 -2.22 0.36
C LEU A 80 -2.58 -1.66 1.79
N ASP A 81 -3.59 -1.95 2.61
CA ASP A 81 -3.60 -1.57 4.03
C ASP A 81 -2.47 -2.25 4.81
N GLN A 82 -2.26 -3.54 4.57
CA GLN A 82 -1.17 -4.30 5.19
C GLN A 82 0.20 -3.71 4.81
N ARG A 83 0.45 -3.46 3.52
CA ARG A 83 1.67 -2.82 3.03
C ARG A 83 1.87 -1.42 3.58
N THR A 84 0.79 -0.66 3.72
CA THR A 84 0.81 0.68 4.32
C THR A 84 1.20 0.61 5.80
N LYS A 85 0.68 -0.37 6.53
CA LYS A 85 1.04 -0.62 7.93
C LYS A 85 2.51 -1.01 8.07
N GLU A 86 2.97 -1.98 7.28
CA GLU A 86 4.38 -2.41 7.26
C GLU A 86 5.33 -1.24 6.96
N THR A 87 4.97 -0.40 5.99
CA THR A 87 5.77 0.79 5.63
C THR A 87 5.85 1.77 6.80
N LYS A 88 4.74 2.02 7.50
CA LYS A 88 4.72 2.88 8.70
C LYS A 88 5.54 2.28 9.84
N GLU A 89 5.45 0.98 10.07
CA GLU A 89 6.21 0.28 11.10
C GLU A 89 7.71 0.31 10.81
N LEU A 90 8.13 0.08 9.56
CA LEU A 90 9.51 0.20 9.12
C LEU A 90 10.05 1.63 9.29
N LEU A 91 9.26 2.64 8.91
CA LEU A 91 9.63 4.06 9.11
C LEU A 91 9.82 4.37 10.60
N ASN A 92 8.92 3.88 11.45
CA ASN A 92 9.00 4.06 12.90
C ASN A 92 10.20 3.35 13.52
N LEU A 93 10.53 2.14 13.05
CA LEU A 93 11.73 1.41 13.46
C LEU A 93 12.99 2.18 13.07
N GLN A 94 13.09 2.62 11.82
CA GLN A 94 14.21 3.43 11.33
C GLN A 94 14.38 4.71 12.15
N PHE A 95 13.28 5.43 12.40
CA PHE A 95 13.31 6.62 13.23
C PHE A 95 13.81 6.32 14.65
N ARG A 96 13.31 5.25 15.29
CA ARG A 96 13.78 4.82 16.62
C ARG A 96 15.27 4.46 16.62
N HIS A 97 15.77 3.76 15.60
CA HIS A 97 17.19 3.43 15.49
C HIS A 97 18.07 4.69 15.36
N ILE A 98 17.69 5.61 14.48
CA ILE A 98 18.41 6.86 14.26
C ILE A 98 18.39 7.71 15.54
N GLN A 99 17.23 7.82 16.18
CA GLN A 99 17.06 8.58 17.41
C GLN A 99 17.93 8.00 18.54
N ARG A 100 17.90 6.69 18.74
CA ARG A 100 18.73 6.00 19.74
C ARG A 100 20.22 6.18 19.46
N ARG A 101 20.64 6.12 18.19
CA ARG A 101 22.04 6.37 17.80
C ARG A 101 22.45 7.82 18.08
N LYS A 102 21.56 8.79 17.83
CA LYS A 102 21.81 10.20 18.16
C LYS A 102 21.92 10.41 19.66
N GLU A 103 21.02 9.85 20.44
CA GLU A 103 21.04 9.89 21.91
C GLU A 103 22.31 9.25 22.47
N GLY A 104 22.70 8.07 21.96
CA GLY A 104 23.94 7.41 22.34
C GLY A 104 25.19 8.22 21.99
N GLN A 105 25.24 8.85 20.82
CA GLN A 105 26.34 9.74 20.45
C GLN A 105 26.40 10.99 21.34
N LEU A 106 25.25 11.55 21.70
CA LEU A 106 25.18 12.74 22.57
C LEU A 106 25.63 12.41 24.00
N PHE A 107 25.26 11.22 24.49
CA PHE A 107 25.72 10.69 25.76
C PHE A 107 27.24 10.44 25.77
N LEU A 108 27.78 9.82 24.72
CA LEU A 108 29.23 9.63 24.54
C LEU A 108 29.98 10.97 24.51
N ALA A 109 29.47 11.95 23.77
CA ALA A 109 30.04 13.29 23.69
C ALA A 109 30.01 14.03 25.04
N HIS A 110 29.07 13.71 25.94
CA HIS A 110 29.00 14.27 27.29
C HIS A 110 30.02 13.64 28.25
N ILE A 111 30.29 12.33 28.11
CA ILE A 111 31.25 11.61 28.98
C ILE A 111 32.70 11.81 28.53
N GLN A 112 32.96 11.98 27.23
CA GLN A 112 34.32 12.10 26.69
C GLN A 112 35.16 13.25 27.29
N PRO A 113 34.63 14.47 27.54
CA PRO A 113 35.37 15.54 28.21
C PRO A 113 35.69 15.21 29.67
N GLN A 114 34.82 14.48 30.37
CA GLN A 114 35.02 14.12 31.77
C GLN A 114 36.14 13.09 31.96
N MET A 115 36.37 12.22 30.96
CA MET A 115 37.50 11.29 30.96
C MET A 115 38.86 11.94 30.61
N HIS A 116 38.84 13.04 29.84
CA HIS A 116 40.07 13.78 29.49
C HIS A 116 40.54 14.74 30.59
N THR A 117 39.66 15.21 31.48
CA THR A 117 40.05 16.01 32.67
C THR A 117 40.79 15.19 33.73
N GLU A 118 40.66 13.86 33.72
CA GLU A 118 41.36 12.95 34.62
C GLU A 118 42.27 11.96 33.88
N GLY A 119 43.18 12.47 33.04
CA GLY A 119 44.44 11.77 32.68
C GLY A 119 44.35 10.34 32.15
N TRP A 120 43.24 9.91 31.54
CA TRP A 120 43.07 8.54 31.07
C TRP A 120 43.43 8.43 29.58
N THR A 121 44.65 7.95 29.29
CA THR A 121 45.05 7.59 27.93
C THR A 121 44.53 6.19 27.58
N ALA A 122 43.90 6.09 26.42
CA ALA A 122 43.27 4.90 25.87
C ALA A 122 44.27 3.74 25.68
N GLY A 123 44.45 2.95 26.74
CA GLY A 123 45.33 1.78 26.74
C GLY A 123 45.45 1.04 28.07
N ARG A 124 44.91 1.57 29.18
CA ARG A 124 45.06 0.99 30.53
C ARG A 124 43.74 0.61 31.22
N SER A 125 42.71 0.25 30.46
CA SER A 125 41.34 0.29 31.01
C SER A 125 40.88 -0.95 31.80
N LEU A 126 41.60 -2.08 31.81
CA LEU A 126 41.16 -3.25 32.63
C LEU A 126 41.95 -3.43 33.94
N LEU A 127 43.25 -3.07 33.96
CA LEU A 127 44.10 -3.31 35.14
C LEU A 127 43.90 -2.26 36.25
N VAL A 128 43.53 -1.03 35.90
CA VAL A 128 43.33 0.07 36.87
C VAL A 128 42.02 -0.11 37.67
N VAL A 129 40.97 -0.64 37.03
CA VAL A 129 39.67 -0.88 37.68
C VAL A 129 39.78 -1.94 38.79
N LEU A 130 40.73 -2.88 38.68
CA LEU A 130 40.96 -3.93 39.69
C LEU A 130 41.80 -3.48 40.89
N MET A 131 42.46 -2.31 40.84
CA MET A 131 43.40 -1.87 41.89
C MET A 131 42.85 -0.85 42.89
N TYR A 132 41.65 -0.27 42.68
CA TYR A 132 41.07 0.72 43.59
C TYR A 132 39.59 0.43 43.93
N PRO A 133 39.29 -0.11 45.13
CA PRO A 133 37.92 -0.46 45.54
C PRO A 133 36.93 0.71 45.55
N SER A 134 37.42 1.94 45.71
CA SER A 134 36.62 3.18 45.75
C SER A 134 36.15 3.61 44.35
N LEU A 135 36.96 3.37 43.30
CA LEU A 135 36.60 3.69 41.92
C LEU A 135 35.61 2.67 41.33
N ILE A 136 35.65 1.43 41.83
CA ILE A 136 34.70 0.37 41.48
C ILE A 136 33.27 0.79 41.80
N LYS A 137 32.98 1.53 42.88
CA LYS A 137 31.58 1.90 43.21
C LYS A 137 30.96 2.91 42.24
N GLN A 138 31.75 3.90 41.81
CA GLN A 138 31.30 4.92 40.85
C GLN A 138 31.24 4.33 39.44
N PHE A 139 32.29 3.59 39.05
CA PHE A 139 32.36 2.89 37.78
C PHE A 139 31.27 1.81 37.68
N MET A 140 31.02 1.03 38.73
CA MET A 140 29.92 0.05 38.74
C MET A 140 28.56 0.70 38.72
N LYS A 141 28.36 1.96 39.14
CA LYS A 141 27.07 2.64 39.06
C LYS A 141 26.78 3.13 37.64
N GLU A 142 27.77 3.71 36.98
CA GLU A 142 27.64 4.19 35.59
C GLU A 142 27.80 3.07 34.57
N ALA A 143 28.72 2.13 34.79
CA ALA A 143 28.77 0.88 34.06
C ALA A 143 27.54 0.02 34.38
N SER A 144 26.92 0.08 35.57
CA SER A 144 25.61 -0.57 35.79
C SER A 144 24.56 0.02 34.86
N LEU A 145 24.50 1.34 34.65
CA LEU A 145 23.58 1.91 33.65
C LEU A 145 23.95 1.49 32.22
N PHE A 146 25.23 1.43 31.88
CA PHE A 146 25.71 0.99 30.56
C PHE A 146 25.42 -0.53 30.32
N PHE A 147 25.68 -1.37 31.31
CA PHE A 147 25.41 -2.81 31.32
C PHE A 147 23.91 -3.14 31.46
N SER A 148 23.11 -2.26 32.07
CA SER A 148 21.67 -2.47 32.26
C SER A 148 20.84 -2.03 31.06
N PHE A 149 21.34 -1.09 30.24
CA PHE A 149 20.56 -0.56 29.11
C PHE A 149 21.10 -0.92 27.73
N LEU A 150 22.42 -1.07 27.53
CA LEU A 150 23.01 -1.34 26.20
C LEU A 150 23.42 -2.80 26.01
N PHE A 151 23.95 -3.44 27.06
CA PHE A 151 24.33 -4.87 27.01
C PHE A 151 23.16 -5.83 26.76
N PRO A 152 21.95 -5.65 27.33
CA PRO A 152 20.85 -6.57 27.09
C PRO A 152 20.36 -6.50 25.65
N LEU A 153 20.38 -5.30 25.04
CA LEU A 153 19.95 -5.09 23.66
C LEU A 153 20.93 -5.71 22.65
N SER A 154 22.24 -5.55 22.84
CA SER A 154 23.24 -6.18 21.97
C SER A 154 23.29 -7.71 22.15
N LEU A 155 23.05 -8.19 23.38
CA LEU A 155 22.99 -9.62 23.68
C LEU A 155 21.73 -10.28 23.08
N VAL A 156 20.59 -9.61 23.15
CA VAL A 156 19.33 -10.07 22.52
C VAL A 156 19.51 -10.17 20.99
N GLU A 157 20.10 -9.15 20.35
CA GLU A 157 20.38 -9.17 18.91
C GLU A 157 21.37 -10.30 18.54
N LEU A 158 22.41 -10.51 19.34
CA LEU A 158 23.34 -11.62 19.16
C LEU A 158 22.64 -12.99 19.29
N ARG A 159 21.80 -13.17 20.32
CA ARG A 159 21.04 -14.41 20.53
C ARG A 159 20.03 -14.68 19.43
N GLN A 160 19.44 -13.65 18.82
CA GLN A 160 18.60 -13.81 17.63
C GLN A 160 19.40 -14.32 16.44
N ASN A 161 20.60 -13.80 16.22
CA ASN A 161 21.49 -14.24 15.14
C ASN A 161 21.95 -15.69 15.35
N VAL A 162 22.32 -16.05 16.58
CA VAL A 162 22.67 -17.42 16.95
C VAL A 162 21.48 -18.36 16.78
N GLY A 163 20.28 -17.98 17.23
CA GLY A 163 19.05 -18.77 17.05
C GLY A 163 18.75 -19.07 15.58
N ARG A 164 18.93 -18.09 14.68
CA ARG A 164 18.80 -18.31 13.22
C ARG A 164 19.82 -19.32 12.69
N LEU A 165 21.05 -19.28 13.20
CA LEU A 165 22.11 -20.21 12.81
C LEU A 165 21.90 -21.63 13.36
N LEU A 166 21.20 -21.76 14.47
CA LEU A 166 20.83 -23.06 15.08
C LEU A 166 19.67 -23.74 14.36
N LEU A 167 18.79 -23.01 13.68
CA LEU A 167 17.60 -23.55 13.01
C LEU A 167 17.86 -24.76 12.08
N PRO A 168 18.94 -24.82 11.28
CA PRO A 168 19.28 -26.00 10.47
C PRO A 168 19.71 -27.22 11.29
N HIS A 169 20.24 -27.01 12.49
CA HIS A 169 20.74 -28.06 13.39
C HIS A 169 19.68 -28.51 14.40
N VAL A 170 18.74 -27.63 14.74
CA VAL A 170 17.63 -27.86 15.67
C VAL A 170 16.32 -27.40 15.01
N PRO A 171 15.74 -28.20 14.10
CA PRO A 171 14.55 -27.81 13.34
C PRO A 171 13.27 -27.68 14.18
N ALA A 172 13.28 -28.22 15.42
CA ALA A 172 12.20 -28.02 16.38
C ALA A 172 12.26 -26.65 17.10
N LEU A 173 13.29 -25.84 16.85
CA LEU A 173 13.45 -24.52 17.46
C LEU A 173 12.53 -23.49 16.79
N ASP A 174 11.39 -23.20 17.44
CA ASP A 174 10.51 -22.12 17.01
C ASP A 174 10.98 -20.76 17.54
N LEU A 175 11.68 -20.00 16.69
CA LEU A 175 12.21 -18.67 17.02
C LEU A 175 11.12 -17.66 17.41
N ALA A 176 9.86 -17.87 17.05
CA ALA A 176 8.76 -16.99 17.44
C ALA A 176 8.36 -17.16 18.92
N GLN A 177 8.68 -18.32 19.52
CA GLN A 177 8.38 -18.62 20.92
C GLN A 177 9.58 -18.42 21.85
N VAL A 178 10.78 -18.15 21.30
CA VAL A 178 12.00 -18.01 22.09
C VAL A 178 12.09 -16.61 22.72
N ASN A 179 12.22 -16.58 24.04
CA ASN A 179 12.59 -15.36 24.76
C ASN A 179 14.11 -15.13 24.68
N PHE A 180 14.54 -14.22 23.81
CA PHE A 180 15.95 -13.88 23.60
C PHE A 180 16.60 -13.09 24.76
N GLU A 181 15.80 -12.60 25.71
CA GLU A 181 16.32 -11.99 26.94
C GLU A 181 16.90 -13.05 27.90
N CYS A 182 16.53 -14.32 27.73
CA CYS A 182 16.99 -15.43 28.55
C CYS A 182 18.12 -16.24 27.89
N ASN A 183 18.83 -17.04 28.68
CA ASN A 183 19.96 -17.85 28.24
C ASN A 183 19.55 -19.12 27.46
N VAL A 184 18.29 -19.23 27.04
CA VAL A 184 17.75 -20.42 26.36
C VAL A 184 18.51 -20.72 25.07
N ILE A 185 18.87 -19.68 24.30
CA ILE A 185 19.69 -19.84 23.10
C ILE A 185 21.09 -20.35 23.43
N ASP A 186 21.69 -19.87 24.53
CA ASP A 186 23.03 -20.26 24.94
C ASP A 186 23.06 -21.75 25.35
N GLU A 187 22.01 -22.21 26.05
CA GLU A 187 21.84 -23.61 26.45
C GLU A 187 21.64 -24.54 25.24
N ILE A 188 20.79 -24.15 24.29
CA ILE A 188 20.56 -24.93 23.06
C ILE A 188 21.84 -24.98 22.22
N LEU A 189 22.59 -23.87 22.15
CA LEU A 189 23.88 -23.83 21.48
C LEU A 189 24.85 -24.83 22.10
N ASP A 190 24.98 -24.84 23.43
CA ASP A 190 25.88 -25.73 24.14
C ASP A 190 25.51 -27.22 23.95
N GLN A 191 24.21 -27.53 24.00
CA GLN A 191 23.71 -28.87 23.71
C GLN A 191 23.98 -29.29 22.26
N SER A 192 23.77 -28.40 21.29
CA SER A 192 24.02 -28.68 19.87
C SER A 192 25.50 -28.98 19.59
N ILE A 193 26.40 -28.23 20.24
CA ILE A 193 27.85 -28.45 20.14
C ILE A 193 28.22 -29.78 20.80
N THR A 194 27.68 -30.06 21.99
CA THR A 194 27.95 -31.29 22.73
C THR A 194 27.50 -32.54 21.98
N VAL A 195 26.29 -32.52 21.40
CA VAL A 195 25.78 -33.64 20.58
C VAL A 195 26.64 -33.83 19.33
N THR A 196 27.02 -32.74 18.67
CA THR A 196 27.87 -32.81 17.47
C THR A 196 29.24 -33.39 17.80
N MET A 197 29.88 -32.92 18.87
CA MET A 197 31.17 -33.42 19.33
C MET A 197 31.11 -34.89 19.73
N THR A 198 30.07 -35.30 20.48
CA THR A 198 29.92 -36.70 20.89
C THR A 198 29.63 -37.65 19.72
N SER A 199 29.02 -37.15 18.64
CA SER A 199 28.79 -37.94 17.42
C SER A 199 30.05 -38.11 16.55
N LEU A 200 31.04 -37.22 16.66
CA LEU A 200 32.30 -37.26 15.92
C LEU A 200 33.35 -38.20 16.54
N PHE A 201 33.21 -38.56 17.83
CA PHE A 201 34.15 -39.43 18.56
C PHE A 201 33.62 -40.86 18.77
N LYS A 202 32.53 -41.24 18.09
CA LYS A 202 31.98 -42.60 18.03
C LYS A 202 32.23 -43.21 16.67
#